data_AF-A0A0D2IGS0-F1
#
_entry.id   AF-A0A0D2IGS0-F1
#
_cell.length_a   1.000
_cell.length_b   1.000
_cell.length_c   1.000
_cell.angle_alpha   90.00
_cell.angle_beta   90.00
_cell.angle_gamma   90.00
#
_symmetry.space_group_name_H-M   'P 1'
#
loop_
_entity.id
_entity.type
_entity.pdbx_description
1 polymer ?
#
loop_
_entity_poly.entity_id
_entity_poly.type
_entity_poly.pdbx_seq_one_letter_code
_entity_poly.pdbx_strand_id
1 'polypeptide(L)'
;MTFLLNSCLDIFDIRSQTKTVDQDLGLLQAIDERLAAYGWLTNTGIKFIIVVDMMGRPPAPDEDKKWFPPVVGLRDADLKPAFRAVQTAYIQLMLNPFYAPDDRTPLQIANCGGKSPEITSKRFINELQRIGKAWTPGIASI
;
A
#
# COMPACT_ATOMS: atom_id res chain seq x y z
N MET A 1 -9.63 1.54 12.64
CA MET A 1 -8.68 1.30 11.53
C MET A 1 -7.40 0.58 11.96
N THR A 2 -6.95 0.65 13.22
CA THR A 2 -5.67 0.05 13.65
C THR A 2 -5.69 -1.48 13.81
N PHE A 3 -6.86 -2.06 14.16
CA PHE A 3 -6.99 -3.50 14.41
C PHE A 3 -6.77 -4.37 13.15
N LEU A 4 -7.31 -3.96 12.00
CA LEU A 4 -7.13 -4.67 10.73
C LEU A 4 -5.67 -4.69 10.28
N LEU A 5 -4.97 -3.57 10.48
CA LEU A 5 -3.55 -3.45 10.17
C LEU A 5 -2.73 -4.44 11.01
N ASN A 6 -3.02 -4.52 12.32
CA ASN A 6 -2.36 -5.47 13.21
C ASN A 6 -2.63 -6.93 12.78
N SER A 7 -3.85 -7.28 12.41
CA SER A 7 -4.16 -8.62 11.89
C SER A 7 -3.43 -8.93 10.58
N CYS A 8 -3.26 -7.94 9.69
CA CYS A 8 -2.46 -8.10 8.49
C CYS A 8 -0.98 -8.35 8.81
N LEU A 9 -0.43 -7.73 9.85
CA LEU A 9 0.96 -7.93 10.27
C LEU A 9 1.24 -9.37 10.70
N ASP A 10 0.30 -10.01 11.41
CA ASP A 10 0.42 -11.43 11.77
C ASP A 10 0.53 -12.31 10.51
N ILE A 11 -0.25 -11.98 9.47
CA ILE A 11 -0.21 -12.68 8.18
C ILE A 11 1.13 -12.44 7.46
N PHE A 12 1.68 -11.23 7.53
CA PHE A 12 3.03 -10.96 7.01
C PHE A 12 4.07 -11.87 7.65
N ASP A 13 4.04 -12.00 8.98
CA ASP A 13 5.05 -12.77 9.70
C ASP A 13 4.93 -14.27 9.36
N ILE A 14 3.71 -14.81 9.35
CA ILE A 14 3.45 -16.21 8.94
C ILE A 14 3.93 -16.48 7.51
N ARG A 15 3.60 -15.59 6.56
CA ARG A 15 3.92 -15.80 5.15
C ARG A 15 5.38 -15.54 4.83
N SER A 16 6.05 -14.61 5.52
CA SER A 16 7.48 -14.35 5.36
C SER A 16 8.36 -15.55 5.73
N GLN A 17 7.89 -16.40 6.64
CA GLN A 17 8.61 -17.63 7.03
C GLN A 17 8.49 -18.72 5.97
N THR A 18 7.43 -18.68 5.16
CA THR A 18 7.09 -19.74 4.20
C THR A 18 7.49 -19.39 2.76
N LYS A 19 7.40 -18.10 2.38
CA LYS A 19 7.78 -17.59 1.05
C LYS A 19 9.14 -16.90 1.14
N THR A 20 10.17 -17.52 0.57
CA THR A 20 11.56 -17.05 0.68
C THR A 20 12.02 -16.09 -0.42
N VAL A 21 11.25 -15.91 -1.51
CA VAL A 21 11.78 -15.26 -2.73
C VAL A 21 10.89 -14.18 -3.34
N ASP A 22 9.56 -14.25 -3.21
CA ASP A 22 8.69 -13.27 -3.89
C ASP A 22 8.29 -12.10 -2.98
N GLN A 23 8.46 -10.88 -3.49
CA GLN A 23 8.08 -9.64 -2.78
C GLN A 23 6.56 -9.50 -2.68
N ASP A 24 5.81 -10.22 -3.52
CA ASP A 24 4.35 -10.20 -3.54
C ASP A 24 3.76 -11.25 -2.58
N LEU A 25 3.07 -10.78 -1.55
CA LEU A 25 2.32 -11.65 -0.65
C LEU A 25 0.87 -11.87 -1.12
N GLY A 26 0.41 -11.11 -2.12
CA GLY A 26 -0.95 -11.15 -2.65
C GLY A 26 -1.99 -10.69 -1.63
N LEU A 27 -3.21 -11.20 -1.77
CA LEU A 27 -4.32 -10.95 -0.84
C LEU A 27 -3.98 -11.38 0.60
N LEU A 28 -3.94 -10.43 1.53
CA LEU A 28 -3.75 -10.67 2.95
C LEU A 28 -5.08 -11.01 3.62
N GLN A 29 -6.06 -10.10 3.49
CA GLN A 29 -7.34 -10.21 4.16
C GLN A 29 -8.44 -9.59 3.29
N ALA A 30 -9.51 -10.34 3.05
CA ALA A 30 -10.79 -9.77 2.64
C ALA A 30 -11.44 -9.19 3.90
N ILE A 31 -11.38 -7.87 4.05
CA ILE A 31 -11.87 -7.17 5.25
C ILE A 31 -13.40 -7.28 5.33
N ASP A 32 -14.05 -7.09 4.18
CA ASP A 32 -15.50 -7.16 4.02
C ASP A 32 -15.82 -7.47 2.54
N GLU A 33 -17.09 -7.58 2.17
CA GLU A 33 -17.55 -7.76 0.78
C GLU A 33 -17.02 -6.66 -0.16
N ARG A 34 -16.71 -5.49 0.40
CA ARG A 34 -16.27 -4.31 -0.34
C ARG A 34 -14.77 -4.06 -0.28
N LEU A 35 -14.06 -4.49 0.76
CA LEU A 35 -12.66 -4.08 0.96
C LEU A 35 -11.74 -5.30 1.01
N ALA A 36 -10.69 -5.27 0.19
CA ALA A 36 -9.64 -6.28 0.16
C ALA A 36 -8.27 -5.64 0.41
N ALA A 37 -7.49 -6.22 1.33
CA ALA A 37 -6.14 -5.78 1.66
C ALA A 37 -5.10 -6.68 1.00
N TYR A 38 -4.15 -6.07 0.31
CA TYR A 38 -3.04 -6.73 -0.39
C TYR A 38 -1.70 -6.32 0.21
N GLY A 39 -0.74 -7.23 0.19
CA GLY A 39 0.56 -7.06 0.85
C GLY A 39 1.74 -7.19 -0.08
N TRP A 40 2.74 -6.33 0.13
CA TRP A 40 4.03 -6.39 -0.53
C TRP A 40 5.16 -6.25 0.49
N LEU A 41 6.10 -7.18 0.49
CA LEU A 41 7.26 -7.20 1.38
C LEU A 41 8.52 -6.93 0.58
N THR A 42 9.22 -5.85 0.91
CA THR A 42 10.53 -5.55 0.33
C THR A 42 11.62 -6.41 0.99
N ASN A 43 12.75 -6.59 0.28
CA ASN A 43 13.95 -7.23 0.81
C ASN A 43 14.54 -6.49 2.04
N THR A 44 14.27 -5.19 2.18
CA THR A 44 14.67 -4.39 3.35
C THR A 44 13.73 -4.55 4.56
N GLY A 45 12.71 -5.42 4.47
CA GLY A 45 11.75 -5.64 5.56
C GLY A 45 10.63 -4.59 5.65
N ILE A 46 10.56 -3.65 4.72
CA ILE A 46 9.44 -2.69 4.62
C ILE A 46 8.21 -3.42 4.06
N LYS A 47 7.09 -3.30 4.77
CA LYS A 47 5.80 -3.91 4.45
C LYS A 47 4.86 -2.84 3.88
N PHE A 48 4.45 -2.96 2.62
CA PHE A 48 3.43 -2.12 2.03
C PHE A 48 2.08 -2.84 2.04
N ILE A 49 1.02 -2.09 2.36
CA ILE A 49 -0.35 -2.59 2.35
C ILE A 49 -1.19 -1.65 1.49
N ILE A 50 -1.89 -2.20 0.50
CA ILE A 50 -2.85 -1.47 -0.32
C ILE A 50 -4.23 -2.07 -0.05
N VAL A 51 -5.19 -1.21 0.31
CA VAL A 51 -6.59 -1.61 0.48
C VAL A 51 -7.36 -1.14 -0.74
N VAL A 52 -8.06 -2.06 -1.39
CA VAL A 52 -8.84 -1.81 -2.60
C VAL A 52 -10.33 -1.97 -2.28
N ASP A 53 -11.14 -1.03 -2.76
CA ASP A 53 -12.59 -1.17 -2.80
C ASP A 53 -13.01 -1.96 -4.05
N MET A 54 -13.52 -3.17 -3.81
CA MET A 54 -13.94 -4.14 -4.82
C MET A 54 -15.23 -3.71 -5.54
N MET A 55 -16.00 -2.77 -4.98
CA MET A 55 -17.18 -2.19 -5.66
C MET A 55 -16.81 -1.08 -6.65
N GLY A 56 -15.56 -0.59 -6.60
CA GLY A 56 -15.12 0.53 -7.41
C GLY A 56 -15.68 1.88 -6.95
N ARG A 57 -15.15 2.97 -7.50
CA ARG A 57 -15.64 4.32 -7.21
C ARG A 57 -17.04 4.50 -7.83
N PRO A 58 -18.06 4.97 -7.08
CA PRO A 58 -19.33 5.37 -7.68
C PRO A 58 -19.10 6.56 -8.63
N PRO A 59 -19.69 6.57 -9.83
CA PRO A 59 -19.44 7.62 -10.82
C PRO A 59 -19.83 8.99 -10.25
N ALA A 60 -18.93 9.97 -10.38
CA ALA A 60 -19.27 11.36 -10.12
C ALA A 60 -20.37 11.81 -11.10
N PRO A 61 -21.27 12.72 -10.70
CA PRO A 61 -22.42 13.09 -11.52
C PRO A 61 -22.09 13.78 -12.86
N ASP A 62 -20.83 14.15 -13.10
CA ASP A 62 -20.36 14.86 -14.31
C ASP A 62 -19.42 14.04 -15.22
N GLU A 63 -19.09 12.79 -14.88
CA GLU A 63 -18.18 11.97 -15.70
C GLU A 63 -18.94 10.87 -16.46
N ASP A 64 -18.71 10.80 -17.78
CA ASP A 64 -19.33 9.84 -18.69
C ASP A 64 -19.28 8.41 -18.15
N LYS A 65 -20.42 7.71 -18.23
CA LYS A 65 -20.68 6.31 -17.82
C LYS A 65 -19.86 5.24 -18.57
N LYS A 66 -18.72 5.59 -19.14
CA LYS A 66 -17.82 4.65 -19.79
C LYS A 66 -16.63 4.41 -18.86
N TRP A 67 -16.54 3.18 -18.36
CA TRP A 67 -15.29 2.53 -17.96
C TRP A 67 -14.92 2.47 -16.46
N PHE A 68 -15.89 2.15 -15.61
CA PHE A 68 -15.58 1.49 -14.33
C PHE A 68 -16.20 0.10 -14.35
N PRO A 69 -15.52 -0.94 -14.91
CA PRO A 69 -15.96 -2.30 -14.66
C PRO A 69 -15.91 -2.51 -13.13
N PRO A 70 -16.90 -3.22 -12.55
CA PRO A 70 -16.78 -3.65 -11.16
C PRO A 70 -15.44 -4.37 -11.01
N VAL A 71 -14.72 -4.18 -9.90
CA VAL A 71 -13.42 -4.81 -9.61
C VAL A 71 -13.62 -6.31 -9.28
N VAL A 72 -14.60 -6.94 -9.92
CA VAL A 72 -14.91 -8.36 -9.89
C VAL A 72 -13.88 -9.04 -10.80
N GLY A 73 -12.78 -9.51 -10.19
CA GLY A 73 -11.73 -10.24 -10.88
C GLY A 73 -10.32 -9.61 -10.80
N LEU A 74 -10.08 -8.67 -9.88
CA LEU A 74 -8.74 -8.13 -9.64
C LEU A 74 -7.76 -9.26 -9.34
N ARG A 75 -6.77 -9.44 -10.21
CA ARG A 75 -5.70 -10.41 -10.00
C ARG A 75 -4.58 -9.77 -9.22
N ASP A 76 -3.87 -10.56 -8.42
CA ASP A 76 -2.65 -10.09 -7.72
C ASP A 76 -1.66 -9.43 -8.70
N ALA A 77 -1.61 -9.93 -9.95
CA ALA A 77 -0.80 -9.38 -11.04
C ALA A 77 -1.11 -7.90 -11.37
N ASP A 78 -2.38 -7.47 -11.26
CA ASP A 78 -2.82 -6.12 -11.60
C ASP A 78 -2.40 -5.08 -10.55
N LEU A 79 -2.07 -5.53 -9.34
CA LEU A 79 -1.59 -4.69 -8.25
C LEU A 79 -0.07 -4.53 -8.24
N LYS A 80 0.68 -5.41 -8.93
CA LYS A 80 2.14 -5.33 -9.01
C LYS A 80 2.64 -3.96 -9.50
N PRO A 81 2.04 -3.33 -10.52
CA PRO A 81 2.47 -2.00 -10.98
C PRO A 81 2.25 -0.92 -9.93
N ALA A 82 1.15 -0.95 -9.18
CA ALA A 82 0.90 -0.03 -8.07
C ALA A 82 1.93 -0.19 -6.95
N PHE A 83 2.18 -1.43 -6.51
CA PHE A 83 3.19 -1.69 -5.47
C PHE A 83 4.59 -1.26 -5.90
N ARG A 84 4.97 -1.52 -7.16
CA ARG A 84 6.26 -1.04 -7.71
C ARG A 84 6.33 0.48 -7.73
N ALA A 85 5.28 1.18 -8.16
CA ALA A 85 5.26 2.64 -8.17
C ALA A 85 5.38 3.23 -6.75
N VAL A 86 4.68 2.65 -5.76
CA VAL A 86 4.79 3.04 -4.35
C VAL A 86 6.19 2.78 -3.82
N GLN A 87 6.77 1.62 -4.14
CA GLN A 87 8.14 1.28 -3.75
C GLN A 87 9.15 2.26 -4.36
N THR A 88 9.01 2.63 -5.64
CA THR A 88 9.87 3.63 -6.28
C THR A 88 9.74 5.00 -5.61
N ALA A 89 8.53 5.44 -5.29
CA ALA A 89 8.32 6.69 -4.55
C ALA A 89 8.96 6.65 -3.16
N TYR A 90 8.88 5.51 -2.47
CA TYR A 90 9.53 5.31 -1.17
C TYR A 90 11.06 5.33 -1.28
N ILE A 91 11.63 4.69 -2.31
CA ILE A 91 13.07 4.72 -2.58
C ILE A 91 13.52 6.16 -2.83
N GLN A 92 12.80 6.94 -3.63
CA GLN A 92 13.12 8.36 -3.86
C GLN A 92 13.09 9.20 -2.58
N LEU A 93 12.19 8.85 -1.64
CA LEU A 93 12.16 9.48 -0.33
C LEU A 93 13.39 9.11 0.51
N MET A 94 13.80 7.84 0.51
CA MET A 94 15.01 7.39 1.23
C MET A 94 16.30 7.98 0.65
N LEU A 95 16.34 8.19 -0.67
CA LEU A 95 17.49 8.80 -1.34
C LEU A 95 17.61 10.31 -1.06
N ASN A 96 16.66 10.92 -0.34
CA ASN A 96 16.78 12.30 0.09
C ASN A 96 17.78 12.38 1.27
N PRO A 97 18.93 13.07 1.12
CA PRO A 97 19.93 13.17 2.18
C PRO A 97 19.45 13.91 3.44
N PHE A 98 18.36 14.68 3.34
CA PHE A 98 17.75 15.37 4.48
C PHE A 98 16.62 14.58 5.14
N TYR A 99 16.31 13.39 4.62
CA TYR A 99 15.31 12.52 5.20
C TYR A 99 16.00 11.52 6.13
N ALA A 100 15.82 11.70 7.44
CA ALA A 100 16.33 10.78 8.45
C ALA A 100 15.20 9.84 8.89
N PRO A 101 15.25 8.54 8.54
CA PRO A 101 14.32 7.54 9.06
C PRO A 101 14.66 7.10 10.50
N ASP A 102 15.81 7.50 11.05
CA ASP A 102 16.33 7.00 12.34
C ASP A 102 15.69 7.63 13.59
N ASP A 103 14.83 8.64 13.45
CA ASP A 103 14.00 9.15 14.56
C ASP A 103 12.86 8.18 14.96
N ARG A 104 12.97 6.90 14.57
CA ARG A 104 11.93 5.86 14.64
C ARG A 104 12.33 4.69 15.52
N THR A 105 13.28 4.90 16.43
CA THR A 105 13.60 3.90 17.45
C THR A 105 12.37 3.69 18.35
N PRO A 106 12.10 2.47 18.84
CA PRO A 106 10.96 2.19 19.73
C PRO A 106 10.90 3.12 20.96
N LEU A 107 12.06 3.59 21.42
CA LEU A 107 12.21 4.52 22.55
C LEU A 107 11.70 5.93 22.24
N GLN A 108 11.90 6.44 21.02
CA GLN A 108 11.34 7.73 20.60
C GLN A 108 9.83 7.65 20.34
N ILE A 109 9.32 6.50 19.88
CA ILE A 109 7.88 6.25 19.69
C ILE A 109 7.14 6.23 21.04
N ALA A 110 7.75 5.66 22.08
CA ALA A 110 7.25 5.72 23.45
C ALA A 110 7.20 7.17 23.99
N ASN A 111 8.22 7.99 23.68
CA ASN A 111 8.26 9.40 24.07
C ASN A 111 7.34 10.32 23.25
N CYS A 112 6.97 9.94 22.01
CA CYS A 112 6.06 10.70 21.14
C CYS A 112 4.57 10.35 21.34
N GLY A 113 4.18 9.93 22.55
CA GLY A 113 2.79 9.67 22.91
C GLY A 113 2.13 8.54 22.12
N GLY A 114 2.90 7.56 21.65
CA GLY A 114 2.37 6.37 20.96
C GLY A 114 1.85 6.63 19.54
N LYS A 115 2.08 7.81 18.97
CA LYS A 115 1.82 8.06 17.54
C LYS A 115 2.98 7.49 16.74
N SER A 116 2.69 6.56 15.84
CA SER A 116 3.68 6.03 14.92
C SER A 116 4.27 7.18 14.08
N PRO A 117 5.58 7.15 13.79
CA PRO A 117 6.24 8.21 13.05
C PRO A 117 5.68 8.24 11.61
N GLU A 118 4.84 9.24 11.35
CA GLU A 118 4.19 9.44 10.06
C GLU A 118 5.18 10.04 9.05
N ILE A 119 5.07 9.65 7.78
CA ILE A 119 5.85 10.26 6.70
C ILE A 119 5.25 11.63 6.37
N THR A 120 5.90 12.71 6.77
CA THR A 120 5.41 14.09 6.60
C THR A 120 5.81 14.75 5.28
N SER A 121 6.53 14.04 4.40
CA SER A 121 7.03 14.59 3.14
C SER A 121 5.89 14.84 2.15
N LYS A 122 5.62 16.13 1.87
CA LYS A 122 4.60 16.56 0.90
C LYS A 122 4.81 15.97 -0.50
N ARG A 123 6.07 15.88 -0.94
CA ARG A 123 6.42 15.30 -2.25
C ARG A 123 5.99 13.83 -2.33
N PHE A 124 6.30 13.04 -1.29
CA PHE A 124 5.92 11.64 -1.23
C PHE A 124 4.39 11.48 -1.20
N ILE A 125 3.69 12.28 -0.40
CA ILE A 125 2.22 12.26 -0.32
C ILE A 125 1.60 12.58 -1.69
N ASN A 126 2.11 13.60 -2.39
CA ASN A 126 1.62 13.97 -3.72
C ASN A 126 1.85 12.84 -4.76
N GLU A 127 3.00 12.17 -4.71
CA GLU A 127 3.26 11.02 -5.58
C GLU A 127 2.32 9.85 -5.26
N LEU A 128 2.08 9.54 -3.99
CA LEU A 128 1.11 8.51 -3.60
C LEU A 128 -0.31 8.84 -4.08
N GLN A 129 -0.72 10.10 -3.99
CA GLN A 129 -2.01 10.56 -4.52
C GLN A 129 -2.06 10.45 -6.04
N ARG A 130 -0.96 10.75 -6.75
CA ARG A 130 -0.87 10.57 -8.20
C ARG A 130 -1.01 9.10 -8.58
N ILE A 131 -0.30 8.21 -7.91
CA ILE A 131 -0.36 6.76 -8.13
C ILE A 131 -1.78 6.24 -7.87
N GLY A 132 -2.42 6.66 -6.76
CA GLY A 132 -3.77 6.24 -6.43
C GLY A 132 -4.85 6.74 -7.40
N LYS A 133 -4.63 7.88 -8.06
CA LYS A 133 -5.52 8.40 -9.12
C LYS A 133 -5.25 7.75 -10.48
N ALA A 134 -3.99 7.46 -10.78
CA ALA A 134 -3.56 6.91 -12.05
C ALA A 134 -3.76 5.40 -12.15
N TRP A 135 -3.69 4.68 -11.02
CA TRP A 135 -3.86 3.23 -11.01
C TRP A 135 -5.34 2.85 -11.21
N THR A 136 -5.56 2.03 -12.21
CA THR A 136 -6.80 1.27 -12.42
C THR A 136 -6.44 -0.18 -12.75
N PRO A 137 -7.29 -1.15 -12.42
CA PRO A 137 -7.06 -2.56 -12.79
C PRO A 137 -6.78 -2.70 -14.30
N GLY A 138 -5.73 -3.45 -14.65
CA GLY A 138 -5.31 -3.67 -16.04
C GLY A 138 -4.23 -2.72 -16.59
N ILE A 139 -3.80 -1.70 -15.83
CA ILE A 139 -2.63 -0.88 -16.21
C ILE A 139 -1.34 -1.63 -15.87
N ALA A 140 -0.48 -1.83 -16.86
CA ALA A 140 0.78 -2.56 -16.70
C ALA A 140 1.95 -1.71 -16.13
N SER A 141 1.88 -0.38 -16.20
CA SER A 141 2.95 0.55 -15.73
C SER A 141 2.40 1.95 -15.42
N ILE A 142 2.92 2.60 -14.36
CA ILE A 142 2.50 3.90 -13.80
C ILE A 142 3.72 4.77 -13.46
#